data_AF-A0A952TTY6-F1
#
_entry.id   AF-A0A952TTY6-F1
#
_cell.length_a   1.000
_cell.length_b   1.000
_cell.length_c   1.000
_cell.angle_alpha   90.00
_cell.angle_beta   90.00
_cell.angle_gamma   90.00
#
_symmetry.space_group_name_H-M   'P 1'
#
loop_
_entity.id
_entity.type
_entity.pdbx_description
1 polymer ?
#
loop_
_entity_poly.entity_id
_entity_poly.type
_entity_poly.pdbx_seq_one_letter_code
_entity_poly.pdbx_strand_id
1 'polypeptide(L)'
;MMKLAILFISIAFAAGCANTNCRTLAEQKGEPLPPVKKELDPMAKTSAADRVFVHKADGSLQCNQGKPISPADMKKDLAEIPVYSSSKRNDGQMRIQVCGAPTGNSNVYEIDRSNLEAAIKLGFEEWTFN
;
A
#
# COMPACT_ATOMS: atom_id res chain seq x y z
N MET A 1 9.08 14.97 56.04
CA MET A 1 9.22 14.14 57.26
C MET A 1 8.52 12.82 56.97
N MET A 2 9.24 11.82 56.43
CA MET A 2 9.88 10.71 57.17
C MET A 2 8.82 9.67 57.59
N LYS A 3 8.64 8.51 56.96
CA LYS A 3 9.46 7.28 56.85
C LYS A 3 8.70 6.36 55.85
N LEU A 4 9.27 5.47 55.03
CA LEU A 4 9.94 4.21 55.38
C LEU A 4 10.36 3.58 54.01
N ALA A 5 11.59 3.73 53.52
CA ALA A 5 12.76 2.90 53.77
C ALA A 5 12.58 1.36 53.61
N ILE A 6 13.02 0.87 52.44
CA ILE A 6 13.89 -0.31 52.21
C ILE A 6 13.30 -1.70 52.51
N LEU A 7 13.25 -2.60 51.50
CA LEU A 7 13.91 -3.93 51.55
C LEU A 7 13.67 -4.79 50.27
N PHE A 8 14.80 -5.29 49.72
CA PHE A 8 14.99 -6.47 48.85
C PHE A 8 14.44 -6.44 47.41
N ILE A 9 15.25 -6.28 46.34
CA ILE A 9 16.38 -7.09 45.83
C ILE A 9 16.05 -8.58 45.68
N SER A 10 16.37 -9.11 44.50
CA SER A 10 16.26 -10.50 44.00
C SER A 10 14.92 -10.74 43.28
N ILE A 11 14.83 -11.23 42.04
CA ILE A 11 15.61 -12.28 41.38
C ILE A 11 15.53 -12.06 39.86
N ALA A 12 16.69 -12.16 39.21
CA ALA A 12 16.83 -12.33 37.76
C ALA A 12 16.28 -13.69 37.32
N PHE A 13 15.49 -13.72 36.25
CA PHE A 13 15.33 -14.92 35.43
C PHE A 13 15.47 -14.56 33.96
N ALA A 14 16.71 -14.67 33.48
CA ALA A 14 17.02 -14.77 32.08
C ALA A 14 16.86 -16.26 31.67
N ALA A 15 15.93 -16.53 30.77
CA ALA A 15 15.85 -17.76 29.99
C ALA A 15 15.16 -17.38 28.66
N GLY A 16 15.89 -17.32 27.54
CA GLY A 16 15.78 -18.30 26.46
C GLY A 16 14.50 -18.08 25.65
N CYS A 17 14.56 -17.58 24.40
CA CYS A 17 14.92 -18.41 23.25
C CYS A 17 15.94 -17.73 22.33
N ALA A 18 17.02 -18.45 22.02
CA ALA A 18 17.79 -18.22 20.81
C ALA A 18 16.89 -18.44 19.60
N ASN A 19 16.50 -17.38 18.89
CA ASN A 19 15.99 -17.53 17.53
C ASN A 19 17.18 -17.90 16.64
N THR A 20 17.28 -19.19 16.39
CA THR A 20 18.22 -19.85 15.49
C THR A 20 18.31 -19.09 14.16
N ASN A 21 19.53 -18.73 13.78
CA ASN A 21 19.84 -18.28 12.43
C ASN A 21 19.50 -19.40 11.44
N CYS A 22 18.46 -19.22 10.64
CA CYS A 22 18.20 -20.04 9.45
C CYS A 22 19.27 -19.77 8.39
N ARG A 23 20.48 -20.29 8.56
CA ARG A 23 21.36 -20.55 7.43
C ARG A 23 21.00 -21.90 6.85
N THR A 24 20.37 -21.86 5.69
CA THR A 24 20.06 -23.03 4.87
C THR A 24 21.35 -23.72 4.45
N LEU A 25 21.38 -25.05 4.59
CA LEU A 25 22.42 -25.95 4.10
C LEU A 25 22.42 -26.06 2.55
N ALA A 26 22.16 -24.94 1.86
CA ALA A 26 22.19 -24.85 0.40
C ALA A 26 23.56 -24.40 -0.15
N GLU A 27 24.50 -24.02 0.71
CA GLU A 27 25.82 -23.52 0.30
C GLU A 27 26.98 -24.54 0.40
N GLN A 28 26.75 -25.81 0.73
CA GLN A 28 27.85 -26.80 0.91
C GLN A 28 27.95 -27.95 -0.09
N LYS A 29 27.32 -27.87 -1.26
CA LYS A 29 27.71 -28.71 -2.40
C LYS A 29 27.98 -27.85 -3.61
N GLY A 30 29.27 -27.60 -3.85
CA GLY A 30 29.77 -27.05 -5.10
C GLY A 30 29.54 -28.06 -6.23
N GLU A 31 28.36 -28.00 -6.83
CA GLU A 31 28.07 -28.67 -8.10
C GLU A 31 27.72 -27.58 -9.11
N PRO A 32 28.50 -27.43 -10.20
CA PRO A 32 28.23 -26.39 -11.18
C PRO A 32 26.97 -26.77 -11.97
N LEU A 33 25.88 -26.06 -11.72
CA LEU A 33 24.68 -26.14 -12.54
C LEU A 33 24.97 -25.53 -13.93
N PRO A 34 24.51 -26.16 -15.02
CA PRO A 34 24.66 -25.61 -16.37
C PRO A 34 23.93 -24.27 -16.49
N PRO A 35 24.37 -23.37 -17.41
CA PRO A 35 23.78 -22.05 -17.57
C PRO A 35 22.34 -22.22 -18.08
N VAL A 36 21.38 -22.05 -17.19
CA VAL A 36 19.97 -21.94 -17.54
C VAL A 36 19.85 -20.66 -18.38
N LYS A 37 19.67 -20.85 -19.68
CA LYS A 37 19.30 -19.80 -20.61
C LYS A 37 18.03 -19.15 -20.05
N LYS A 38 18.13 -17.87 -19.74
CA LYS A 38 17.01 -17.04 -19.29
C LYS A 38 16.10 -16.83 -20.50
N GLU A 39 15.24 -17.81 -20.75
CA GLU A 39 14.14 -17.65 -21.69
C GLU A 39 13.17 -16.66 -21.04
N LEU A 40 12.94 -15.53 -21.74
CA LEU A 40 11.97 -14.53 -21.31
C LEU A 40 10.58 -15.11 -21.49
N ASP A 41 9.99 -15.63 -20.42
CA ASP A 41 8.55 -15.87 -20.37
C ASP A 41 7.84 -14.51 -20.16
N PRO A 42 7.02 -14.01 -21.12
CA PRO A 42 6.33 -12.73 -20.99
C PRO A 42 5.01 -12.84 -20.21
N MET A 43 4.91 -13.80 -19.28
CA MET A 43 3.77 -13.92 -18.36
C MET A 43 4.30 -14.00 -16.93
N ALA A 44 5.06 -12.97 -16.54
CA ALA A 44 5.38 -12.74 -15.15
C ALA A 44 4.06 -12.62 -14.38
N LYS A 45 3.79 -13.62 -13.54
CA LYS A 45 2.82 -13.52 -12.44
C LYS A 45 3.09 -12.20 -11.73
N THR A 46 2.23 -11.19 -11.90
CA THR A 46 2.26 -10.03 -11.02
C THR A 46 1.89 -10.53 -9.63
N SER A 47 2.90 -10.86 -8.84
CA SER A 47 2.69 -11.24 -7.45
C SER A 47 1.98 -10.07 -6.76
N ALA A 48 1.04 -10.36 -5.84
CA ALA A 48 0.32 -9.34 -5.08
C ALA A 48 1.24 -8.34 -4.34
N ALA A 49 2.55 -8.63 -4.25
CA ALA A 49 3.57 -7.78 -3.68
C ALA A 49 3.89 -6.51 -4.49
N ASP A 50 3.47 -6.40 -5.76
CA ASP A 50 3.76 -5.21 -6.59
C ASP A 50 2.50 -4.50 -7.10
N ARG A 51 1.57 -4.26 -6.17
CA ARG A 51 0.36 -3.49 -6.42
C ARG A 51 0.48 -2.09 -5.86
N VAL A 52 -0.20 -1.15 -6.50
CA VAL A 52 -0.27 0.25 -6.10
C VAL A 52 -1.72 0.69 -6.00
N PHE A 53 -1.94 1.71 -5.19
CA PHE A 53 -3.20 2.42 -5.18
C PHE A 53 -3.09 3.66 -6.06
N VAL A 54 -4.05 3.84 -6.96
CA VAL A 54 -4.23 5.07 -7.74
C VAL A 54 -5.57 5.70 -7.40
N HIS A 55 -5.70 7.01 -7.57
CA HIS A 55 -6.92 7.71 -7.24
C HIS A 55 -7.23 8.85 -8.19
N LYS A 56 -8.50 9.28 -8.13
CA LYS A 56 -9.01 10.48 -8.77
C LYS A 56 -10.07 11.08 -7.87
N ALA A 57 -10.11 12.41 -7.78
CA ALA A 57 -11.10 13.12 -6.97
C ALA A 57 -12.51 12.72 -7.38
N ASP A 58 -13.39 12.45 -6.41
CA ASP A 58 -14.73 11.92 -6.69
C ASP A 58 -15.69 12.96 -7.31
N GLY A 59 -15.26 14.21 -7.46
CA GLY A 59 -16.08 15.31 -7.96
C GLY A 59 -17.00 15.95 -6.93
N SER A 60 -16.89 15.56 -5.65
CA SER A 60 -17.62 16.21 -4.56
C SER A 60 -17.00 17.56 -4.20
N LEU A 61 -17.86 18.54 -3.97
CA LEU A 61 -17.50 19.89 -3.55
C LEU A 61 -18.21 20.24 -2.23
N GLN A 62 -17.61 21.14 -1.46
CA GLN A 62 -18.18 21.70 -0.23
C GLN A 62 -19.57 22.27 -0.48
N CYS A 63 -20.42 22.20 0.55
CA CYS A 63 -21.83 22.62 0.48
C CYS A 63 -22.67 21.83 -0.55
N ASN A 64 -22.26 20.59 -0.89
CA ASN A 64 -22.95 19.70 -1.84
C ASN A 64 -23.14 20.29 -3.25
N GLN A 65 -22.25 21.19 -3.67
CA GLN A 65 -22.31 21.80 -5.01
C GLN A 65 -21.67 20.94 -6.11
N GLY A 66 -20.99 19.87 -5.73
CA GLY A 66 -20.40 18.90 -6.64
C GLY A 66 -21.35 17.76 -6.98
N LYS A 67 -20.94 16.90 -7.91
CA LYS A 67 -21.63 15.66 -8.26
C LYS A 67 -20.69 14.49 -7.98
N PRO A 68 -20.76 13.90 -6.77
CA PRO A 68 -19.90 12.78 -6.41
C PRO A 68 -20.15 11.60 -7.34
N ILE A 69 -19.10 11.07 -7.95
CA ILE A 69 -19.12 9.89 -8.81
C ILE A 69 -18.78 8.67 -7.95
N SER A 70 -19.52 7.58 -8.11
CA SER A 70 -19.25 6.34 -7.38
C SER A 70 -17.94 5.69 -7.85
N PRO A 71 -17.23 4.92 -7.00
CA PRO A 71 -16.09 4.12 -7.43
C PRO A 71 -16.43 3.16 -8.58
N ALA A 72 -17.66 2.63 -8.63
CA ALA A 72 -18.08 1.73 -9.70
C ALA A 72 -18.21 2.45 -11.05
N ASP A 73 -18.69 3.70 -11.04
CA ASP A 73 -18.84 4.49 -12.27
C ASP A 73 -17.52 5.06 -12.77
N MET A 74 -16.71 5.63 -11.87
CA MET A 74 -15.41 6.19 -12.25
C MET A 74 -14.38 5.12 -12.62
N LYS A 75 -14.57 3.86 -12.22
CA LYS A 75 -13.74 2.74 -12.69
C LYS A 75 -13.68 2.65 -14.22
N LYS A 76 -14.72 3.10 -14.93
CA LYS A 76 -14.77 3.12 -16.40
C LYS A 76 -13.65 3.99 -17.01
N ASP A 77 -13.19 5.01 -16.28
CA ASP A 77 -12.09 5.88 -16.71
C ASP A 77 -10.73 5.16 -16.73
N LEU A 78 -10.60 4.00 -16.06
CA LEU A 78 -9.38 3.17 -16.09
C LEU A 78 -9.27 2.28 -17.34
N ALA A 79 -10.24 2.36 -18.26
CA ALA A 79 -10.27 1.61 -19.51
C ALA A 79 -10.04 0.09 -19.31
N GLU A 80 -8.96 -0.45 -19.88
CA GLU A 80 -8.62 -1.88 -19.83
C GLU A 80 -7.74 -2.27 -18.62
N ILE A 81 -7.38 -1.32 -17.75
CA ILE A 81 -6.51 -1.59 -16.60
C ILE A 81 -7.26 -2.50 -15.60
N PRO A 82 -6.70 -3.68 -15.25
CA PRO A 82 -7.29 -4.54 -14.23
C PRO A 82 -7.31 -3.87 -12.85
N VAL A 83 -8.47 -3.89 -12.20
CA VAL A 83 -8.66 -3.35 -10.84
C VAL A 83 -8.95 -4.49 -9.88
N TYR A 84 -8.13 -4.59 -8.83
CA TYR A 84 -8.25 -5.62 -7.80
C TYR A 84 -9.21 -5.23 -6.67
N SER A 85 -9.18 -3.96 -6.27
CA SER A 85 -10.08 -3.42 -5.26
C SER A 85 -10.41 -1.96 -5.57
N SER A 86 -11.55 -1.50 -5.08
CA SER A 86 -12.01 -0.12 -5.23
C SER A 86 -12.61 0.37 -3.91
N SER A 87 -12.30 1.58 -3.51
CA SER A 87 -12.82 2.18 -2.29
C SER A 87 -12.95 3.69 -2.43
N LYS A 88 -13.75 4.31 -1.56
CA LYS A 88 -13.81 5.76 -1.43
C LYS A 88 -13.01 6.17 -0.20
N ARG A 89 -12.10 7.12 -0.33
CA ARG A 89 -11.21 7.58 0.76
C ARG A 89 -11.11 9.10 0.77
N ASN A 90 -10.83 9.67 1.94
CA ASN A 90 -10.50 11.08 2.09
C ASN A 90 -8.98 11.22 2.22
N ASP A 91 -8.40 12.27 1.64
CA ASP A 91 -6.95 12.51 1.68
C ASP A 91 -6.44 13.04 3.03
N GLY A 92 -7.34 13.36 3.96
CA GLY A 92 -7.01 13.81 5.32
C GLY A 92 -6.38 15.21 5.38
N GLN A 93 -6.28 15.90 4.24
CA GLN A 93 -5.62 17.19 4.17
C GLN A 93 -6.53 18.32 4.66
N MET A 94 -5.94 19.31 5.31
CA MET A 94 -6.63 20.54 5.67
C MET A 94 -7.00 21.32 4.41
N ARG A 95 -8.29 21.62 4.25
CA ARG A 95 -8.83 22.34 3.07
C ARG A 95 -9.61 23.57 3.51
N ILE A 96 -9.68 24.57 2.63
CA ILE A 96 -10.48 25.77 2.85
C ILE A 96 -11.98 25.43 2.77
N GLN A 97 -12.72 25.79 3.81
CA GLN A 97 -14.13 25.42 3.99
C GLN A 97 -15.07 26.45 3.35
N VAL A 98 -14.88 26.75 2.06
CA VAL A 98 -15.79 27.60 1.27
C VAL A 98 -16.59 26.74 0.31
N CYS A 99 -17.85 27.13 0.05
CA CYS A 99 -18.69 26.42 -0.90
C CYS A 99 -18.05 26.37 -2.29
N GLY A 100 -18.12 25.21 -2.94
CA GLY A 100 -17.50 24.97 -4.24
C GLY A 100 -16.04 24.52 -4.20
N ALA A 101 -15.37 24.53 -3.05
CA ALA A 101 -14.04 23.94 -2.92
C ALA A 101 -14.10 22.39 -2.92
N PRO A 102 -13.03 21.68 -3.31
CA PRO A 102 -12.97 20.22 -3.20
C PRO A 102 -13.05 19.72 -1.76
N THR A 103 -13.65 18.55 -1.56
CA THR A 103 -13.80 17.93 -0.22
C THR A 103 -12.60 17.10 0.24
N GLY A 104 -11.68 16.77 -0.68
CA GLY A 104 -10.60 15.81 -0.43
C GLY A 104 -11.02 14.35 -0.60
N ASN A 105 -12.28 14.07 -0.93
CA ASN A 105 -12.73 12.71 -1.23
C ASN A 105 -12.26 12.28 -2.63
N SER A 106 -11.74 11.05 -2.70
CA SER A 106 -11.29 10.41 -3.92
C SER A 106 -11.80 8.99 -4.02
N ASN A 107 -11.96 8.51 -5.25
CA ASN A 107 -12.11 7.09 -5.52
C ASN A 107 -10.72 6.50 -5.73
N VAL A 108 -10.41 5.44 -4.99
CA VAL A 108 -9.10 4.80 -4.91
C VAL A 108 -9.21 3.37 -5.43
N TYR A 109 -8.31 2.99 -6.32
CA TYR A 109 -8.28 1.70 -7.00
C TYR A 109 -6.93 1.03 -6.81
N GLU A 110 -6.94 -0.27 -6.53
CA GLU A 110 -5.74 -1.09 -6.49
C GLU A 110 -5.49 -1.70 -7.87
N ILE A 111 -4.32 -1.42 -8.42
CA ILE A 111 -3.87 -1.89 -9.75
C ILE A 111 -2.45 -2.46 -9.65
N ASP A 112 -2.02 -3.17 -10.69
CA ASP A 112 -0.61 -3.57 -10.82
C ASP A 112 0.28 -2.33 -11.02
N ARG A 113 1.46 -2.32 -10.39
CA ARG A 113 2.42 -1.20 -10.53
C ARG A 113 2.82 -0.94 -11.97
N SER A 114 2.89 -1.97 -12.81
CA SER A 114 3.20 -1.85 -14.25
C SER A 114 2.20 -0.97 -15.01
N ASN A 115 0.97 -0.81 -14.50
CA ASN A 115 -0.07 0.01 -15.12
C ASN A 115 -0.13 1.45 -14.59
N LEU A 116 0.76 1.82 -13.65
CA LEU A 116 0.74 3.15 -13.03
C LEU A 116 0.88 4.28 -14.06
N GLU A 117 1.83 4.18 -14.99
CA GLU A 117 2.04 5.21 -16.01
C GLU A 117 0.82 5.35 -16.95
N ALA A 118 0.15 4.23 -17.26
CA ALA A 118 -1.07 4.24 -18.05
C ALA A 118 -2.23 4.90 -17.29
N ALA A 119 -2.38 4.60 -16.00
CA ALA A 119 -3.39 5.25 -15.15
C ALA A 119 -3.15 6.76 -15.03
N ILE A 120 -1.89 7.19 -14.92
CA ILE A 120 -1.53 8.62 -14.88
C ILE A 120 -1.94 9.33 -16.17
N LYS A 121 -1.71 8.71 -17.33
CA LYS A 121 -2.16 9.25 -18.63
C LYS A 121 -3.69 9.37 -18.74
N LEU A 122 -4.44 8.58 -17.98
CA LEU A 122 -5.90 8.63 -17.88
C LEU A 122 -6.39 9.65 -16.81
N GLY A 123 -5.48 10.38 -16.17
CA GLY A 123 -5.79 11.41 -15.19
C GLY A 123 -5.97 10.90 -13.76
N PHE A 124 -5.36 9.76 -13.43
CA PHE A 124 -5.22 9.28 -12.06
C PHE A 124 -3.87 9.68 -11.46
N GLU A 125 -3.78 9.66 -10.14
CA GLU A 125 -2.54 9.91 -9.39
C GLU A 125 -2.25 8.72 -8.46
N GLU A 126 -0.98 8.46 -8.13
CA GLU A 126 -0.65 7.45 -7.12
C GLU A 126 -1.15 7.92 -5.74
N TRP A 127 -1.85 7.05 -5.02
CA TRP A 127 -2.36 7.36 -3.68
C TRP A 127 -1.23 7.27 -2.67
N THR A 128 -0.74 8.42 -2.22
CA THR A 128 0.36 8.53 -1.25
C THR A 128 -0.10 9.01 0.14
N PHE A 129 -1.41 9.09 0.38
CA PHE A 129 -1.96 9.53 1.67
C PHE A 129 -2.06 8.36 2.65
N ASN A 130 -1.58 8.56 3.88
CA ASN A 130 -1.54 7.56 4.96
C ASN A 130 -2.80 7.57 5.82
#